data_AF-A0A401KLP0-F1
#
_entry.id   AF-A0A401KLP0-F1
#
_cell.length_a   1.000
_cell.length_b   1.000
_cell.length_c   1.000
_cell.angle_alpha   90.00
_cell.angle_beta   90.00
_cell.angle_gamma   90.00
#
_symmetry.space_group_name_H-M   'P 1'
#
loop_
_entity.id
_entity.type
_entity.pdbx_description
1 polymer ?
#
loop_
_entity_poly.entity_id
_entity_poly.type
_entity_poly.pdbx_seq_one_letter_code
_entity_poly.pdbx_strand_id
1 'polypeptide(L)'
;MTVRVFIYGYRKPGLSLSTFRERYEAHIDLVRRISGEDFPLSHRRTYIARTTVDSPPAGATARNATTPATLLLGQQSDFDFDTTAELTFADQPSFQAFMAKVTAPEAAAQIAEDEERFFDRKMLSIAMIGEVVETMKSAAEFGKEKDKMKENIAIAVIIIVLFIILAIAGYFIHTMKNRIAHSRKRAVDEESGGEAEG
;
A
#
# COMPACT_ATOMS: atom_id res chain seq x y z
N MET A 1 20.25 11.74 20.76
CA MET A 1 19.80 10.35 20.52
C MET A 1 18.32 10.42 20.21
N THR A 2 17.87 9.75 19.15
CA THR A 2 16.47 9.71 18.73
C THR A 2 15.60 9.19 19.87
N VAL A 3 14.48 9.86 20.11
CA VAL A 3 13.46 9.41 21.07
C VAL A 3 12.36 8.70 20.30
N ARG A 4 11.94 7.54 20.78
CA ARG A 4 10.82 6.79 20.21
C ARG A 4 9.79 6.46 21.27
N VAL A 5 8.53 6.60 20.89
CA VAL A 5 7.38 6.34 21.76
C VAL A 5 6.52 5.29 21.10
N PHE A 6 6.07 4.31 21.87
CA PHE A 6 5.13 3.27 21.46
C PHE A 6 3.77 3.51 22.13
N ILE A 7 2.68 3.27 21.40
CA ILE A 7 1.30 3.47 21.84
C ILE A 7 0.47 2.22 21.52
N TYR A 8 -0.28 1.72 22.50
CA TYR A 8 -1.41 0.79 22.29
C TYR A 8 -2.73 1.54 22.32
N GLY A 9 -3.47 1.50 21.21
CA GLY A 9 -4.75 2.18 21.05
C GLY A 9 -5.94 1.23 20.98
N TYR A 10 -7.03 1.62 21.64
CA TYR A 10 -8.25 0.84 21.75
C TYR A 10 -9.44 1.64 21.22
N ARG A 11 -10.21 1.01 20.33
CA ARG A 11 -11.50 1.51 19.86
C ARG A 11 -12.52 1.42 20.98
N LYS A 12 -13.38 2.43 21.10
CA LYS A 12 -14.54 2.35 22.00
C LYS A 12 -15.50 1.23 21.55
N PRO A 13 -16.09 0.48 22.50
CA PRO A 13 -17.07 -0.57 22.17
C PRO A 13 -18.22 -0.03 21.31
N GLY A 14 -18.67 -0.83 20.34
CA GLY A 14 -19.80 -0.49 19.47
C GLY A 14 -19.46 0.33 18.22
N LEU A 15 -18.22 0.80 18.06
CA LEU A 15 -17.79 1.44 16.82
C LEU A 15 -17.38 0.43 15.76
N SER A 16 -17.65 0.72 14.49
CA SER A 16 -17.13 -0.07 13.38
C SER A 16 -15.61 0.11 13.22
N LEU A 17 -14.95 -0.84 12.56
CA LEU A 17 -13.51 -0.78 12.27
C LEU A 17 -13.16 0.42 11.36
N SER A 18 -13.97 0.65 10.32
CA SER A 18 -13.77 1.75 9.37
C SER A 18 -13.98 3.11 10.03
N THR A 19 -15.04 3.26 10.82
CA THR A 19 -15.30 4.51 11.56
C THR A 19 -14.17 4.81 12.54
N PHE A 20 -13.68 3.82 13.28
CA PHE A 20 -12.55 4.01 14.17
C PHE A 20 -11.29 4.47 13.43
N ARG A 21 -10.94 3.82 12.32
CA ARG A 21 -9.79 4.20 11.50
C ARG A 21 -9.93 5.63 10.97
N GLU A 22 -11.08 5.96 10.39
CA GLU A 22 -11.35 7.31 9.87
C GLU A 22 -11.20 8.37 10.95
N ARG A 23 -11.80 8.15 12.13
CA ARG A 23 -11.69 9.06 13.27
C ARG A 23 -10.27 9.15 13.79
N TYR A 24 -9.54 8.04 13.87
CA TYR A 24 -8.17 8.06 14.37
C TYR A 24 -7.22 8.78 13.41
N GLU A 25 -7.36 8.62 12.08
CA GLU A 25 -6.53 9.39 11.15
C GLU A 25 -6.87 10.89 11.18
N ALA A 26 -8.16 11.26 11.29
CA ALA A 26 -8.55 12.67 11.49
C ALA A 26 -8.01 13.24 12.81
N HIS A 27 -7.96 12.42 13.86
CA HIS A 27 -7.33 12.77 15.13
C HIS A 27 -5.83 13.05 14.98
N ILE A 28 -5.10 12.30 14.14
CA ILE A 28 -3.69 12.61 13.86
C ILE A 28 -3.53 13.95 13.15
N ASP A 29 -4.43 14.29 12.24
CA ASP A 29 -4.42 15.61 11.58
C ASP A 29 -4.69 16.75 12.57
N LEU A 30 -5.55 16.52 13.56
CA LEU A 30 -5.76 17.45 14.68
C LEU A 30 -4.47 17.61 15.51
N VAL A 31 -3.88 16.50 15.95
CA VAL A 31 -2.63 16.52 16.74
C VAL A 31 -1.51 17.21 15.97
N ARG A 32 -1.37 16.95 14.67
CA ARG A 32 -0.40 17.63 13.80
C ARG A 32 -0.63 19.13 13.73
N ARG A 33 -1.89 19.56 13.63
CA ARG A 33 -2.24 20.99 13.61
C ARG A 33 -1.90 21.68 14.92
N ILE A 34 -2.14 21.01 16.04
CA ILE A 34 -1.82 21.51 17.39
C ILE A 34 -0.30 21.61 17.60
N SER A 35 0.45 20.57 17.23
CA SER A 35 1.89 20.54 17.49
C SER A 35 2.70 21.38 16.50
N GLY A 36 2.21 21.56 15.27
CA GLY A 36 2.90 22.32 14.22
C GLY A 36 4.28 21.72 13.91
N GLU A 37 5.31 22.56 13.92
CA GLU A 37 6.70 22.16 13.65
C GLU A 37 7.27 21.15 14.66
N ASP A 38 6.68 21.06 15.87
CA ASP A 38 7.07 20.08 16.89
C ASP A 38 6.40 18.71 16.69
N PHE A 39 5.65 18.49 15.61
CA PHE A 39 5.15 17.15 15.28
C PHE A 39 6.32 16.16 15.13
N PRO A 40 6.19 14.90 15.58
CA PRO A 40 7.25 13.89 15.42
C PRO A 40 7.71 13.75 13.97
N LEU A 41 9.01 13.47 13.78
CA LEU A 41 9.63 13.18 12.48
C LEU A 41 8.89 12.07 11.73
N SER A 42 8.40 11.08 12.49
CA SER A 42 7.51 10.05 11.99
C SER A 42 6.50 9.71 13.06
N HIS A 43 5.25 9.55 12.63
CA HIS A 43 4.24 8.84 13.39
C HIS A 43 3.81 7.70 12.48
N ARG A 44 4.05 6.45 12.88
CA ARG A 44 3.61 5.23 12.21
C ARG A 44 2.40 4.67 12.95
N ARG A 45 1.39 4.17 12.24
CA ARG A 45 0.22 3.50 12.80
C ARG A 45 0.05 2.14 12.14
N THR A 46 -0.23 1.13 12.94
CA THR A 46 -0.46 -0.25 12.48
C THR A 46 -1.78 -0.73 13.06
N TYR A 47 -2.70 -1.13 12.20
CA TYR A 47 -4.00 -1.64 12.61
C TYR A 47 -4.00 -3.16 12.60
N ILE A 48 -4.57 -3.77 13.64
CA ILE A 48 -4.74 -5.23 13.68
C ILE A 48 -5.70 -5.65 12.57
N ALA A 49 -5.28 -6.64 11.79
CA ALA A 49 -6.14 -7.24 10.77
C ALA A 49 -7.31 -7.97 11.45
N ARG A 50 -8.53 -7.56 11.11
CA ARG A 50 -9.78 -8.09 11.69
C ARG A 50 -10.79 -8.35 10.58
N THR A 51 -11.68 -9.31 10.82
CA THR A 51 -12.81 -9.62 9.93
C THR A 51 -14.11 -9.39 10.69
N THR A 52 -15.10 -8.78 10.04
CA THR A 52 -16.45 -8.64 10.60
C THR A 52 -17.22 -9.95 10.42
N VAL A 53 -17.82 -10.44 11.50
CA VAL A 53 -18.62 -11.68 11.52
C VAL A 53 -19.96 -11.44 12.21
N ASP A 54 -20.99 -12.18 11.78
CA ASP A 54 -22.35 -12.04 12.32
C ASP A 54 -22.51 -12.66 13.70
N SER A 55 -21.68 -13.63 14.05
CA SER A 55 -21.71 -14.33 15.33
C SER A 55 -20.31 -14.45 15.93
N PRO A 56 -20.13 -14.18 17.25
CA PRO A 56 -18.82 -14.26 17.87
C PRO A 56 -18.22 -15.67 17.80
N PRO A 57 -16.97 -15.83 17.33
CA PRO A 57 -16.30 -17.12 17.37
C PRO A 57 -15.95 -17.52 18.81
N ALA A 58 -15.63 -18.79 19.01
CA ALA A 58 -15.12 -19.27 20.29
C ALA A 58 -13.86 -18.50 20.71
N GLY A 59 -13.83 -18.06 21.97
CA GLY A 59 -12.72 -17.27 22.51
C GLY A 59 -12.74 -15.78 22.11
N ALA A 60 -13.76 -15.31 21.39
CA ALA A 60 -13.93 -13.87 21.15
C ALA A 60 -14.07 -13.10 22.47
N THR A 61 -13.49 -11.91 22.50
CA THR A 61 -13.56 -11.04 23.68
C THR A 61 -14.82 -10.17 23.63
N ALA A 62 -15.23 -9.63 24.77
CA ALA A 62 -16.37 -8.72 24.84
C ALA A 62 -16.18 -7.46 23.98
N ARG A 63 -14.93 -6.99 23.81
CA ARG A 63 -14.61 -5.78 23.03
C ARG A 63 -14.68 -6.00 21.52
N ASN A 64 -14.26 -7.19 21.09
CA ASN A 64 -14.11 -7.53 19.68
C ASN A 64 -14.97 -8.74 19.29
N ALA A 65 -16.14 -8.88 19.91
CA ALA A 65 -17.00 -10.04 19.77
C ALA A 65 -17.33 -10.37 18.30
N THR A 66 -17.65 -9.35 17.50
CA THR A 66 -17.98 -9.49 16.06
C THR A 66 -16.85 -9.03 15.14
N THR A 67 -15.68 -8.71 15.69
CA THR A 67 -14.51 -8.28 14.92
C THR A 67 -13.23 -8.96 15.44
N PRO A 68 -13.18 -10.31 15.43
CA PRO A 68 -11.99 -11.04 15.87
C PRO A 68 -10.75 -10.66 15.05
N ALA A 69 -9.59 -10.72 15.70
CA ALA A 69 -8.31 -10.60 15.03
C ALA A 69 -8.01 -11.83 14.17
N THR A 70 -7.36 -11.63 13.04
CA THR A 70 -6.82 -12.71 12.21
C THR A 70 -5.55 -13.26 12.87
N LEU A 71 -5.68 -14.37 13.58
CA LEU A 71 -4.59 -14.97 14.35
C LEU A 71 -3.81 -16.00 13.53
N LEU A 72 -2.49 -15.94 13.64
CA LEU A 72 -1.59 -17.03 13.23
C LEU A 72 -1.19 -17.90 14.44
N LEU A 73 -1.12 -17.30 15.63
CA LEU A 73 -0.80 -17.92 16.93
C LEU A 73 -1.34 -17.03 18.07
N GLY A 74 -1.57 -17.60 19.25
CA GLY A 74 -2.07 -16.90 20.44
C GLY A 74 -3.58 -16.96 20.58
N GLN A 75 -4.14 -16.08 21.41
CA GLN A 75 -5.59 -15.99 21.69
C GLN A 75 -6.11 -14.58 21.43
N GLN A 76 -7.43 -14.44 21.24
CA GLN A 76 -8.05 -13.16 20.89
C GLN A 76 -7.80 -12.05 21.93
N SER A 77 -7.71 -12.41 23.22
CA SER A 77 -7.44 -11.46 24.31
C SER A 77 -6.04 -10.84 24.26
N ASP A 78 -5.07 -11.49 23.61
CA ASP A 78 -3.73 -10.91 23.44
C ASP A 78 -3.75 -9.72 22.47
N PHE A 79 -4.82 -9.61 21.67
CA PHE A 79 -5.02 -8.61 20.63
C PHE A 79 -6.31 -7.84 20.85
N ASP A 80 -6.64 -7.45 22.08
CA ASP A 80 -7.83 -6.64 22.36
C ASP A 80 -7.70 -5.18 21.91
N PHE A 81 -6.47 -4.72 21.68
CA PHE A 81 -6.18 -3.43 21.07
C PHE A 81 -6.49 -3.42 19.57
N ASP A 82 -6.80 -2.26 19.02
CA ASP A 82 -7.17 -2.11 17.61
C ASP A 82 -6.03 -1.58 16.76
N THR A 83 -5.13 -0.80 17.37
CA THR A 83 -4.02 -0.15 16.68
C THR A 83 -2.80 -0.04 17.59
N THR A 84 -1.63 -0.04 16.99
CA THR A 84 -0.39 0.42 17.62
C THR A 84 0.12 1.63 16.87
N ALA A 85 0.80 2.51 17.59
CA ALA A 85 1.52 3.61 16.96
C ALA A 85 2.92 3.77 17.51
N GLU A 86 3.81 4.24 16.63
CA GLU A 86 5.16 4.59 16.98
C GLU A 86 5.44 6.02 16.54
N LEU A 87 5.94 6.83 17.46
CA LEU A 87 6.37 8.19 17.19
C LEU A 87 7.90 8.24 17.28
N THR A 88 8.53 8.97 16.38
CA THR A 88 9.97 9.18 16.33
C THR A 88 10.27 10.67 16.39
N PHE A 89 11.08 11.08 17.35
CA PHE A 89 11.54 12.44 17.57
C PHE A 89 13.06 12.51 17.42
N ALA A 90 13.58 13.64 16.95
CA ALA A 90 15.03 13.82 16.74
C ALA A 90 15.82 13.61 18.04
N ASP A 91 15.28 14.09 19.15
CA ASP A 91 15.89 14.05 20.47
C ASP A 91 14.87 14.30 21.61
N GLN A 92 15.39 14.31 22.84
CA GLN A 92 14.61 14.55 24.05
C GLN A 92 13.98 15.95 24.09
N PRO A 93 14.67 17.06 23.76
CA PRO A 93 14.05 18.38 23.61
C PRO A 93 12.87 18.41 22.66
N SER A 94 12.99 17.80 21.49
CA SER A 94 11.92 17.73 20.48
C SER A 94 10.67 17.03 21.03
N PHE A 95 10.85 15.92 21.74
CA PHE A 95 9.74 15.23 22.44
C PHE A 95 9.10 16.12 23.52
N GLN A 96 9.90 16.82 24.32
CA GLN A 96 9.37 17.69 25.38
C GLN A 96 8.59 18.89 24.81
N ALA A 97 9.06 19.47 23.70
CA ALA A 97 8.36 20.54 23.00
C ALA A 97 7.00 20.07 22.45
N PHE A 98 6.97 18.89 21.82
CA PHE A 98 5.73 18.25 21.40
C PHE A 98 4.77 18.04 22.57
N MET A 99 5.26 17.42 23.66
CA MET A 99 4.44 17.13 24.84
C MET A 99 3.86 18.42 25.44
N ALA A 100 4.67 19.46 25.59
CA ALA A 100 4.22 20.75 26.12
C ALA A 100 3.04 21.33 25.32
N LYS A 101 3.03 21.17 23.99
CA LYS A 101 1.92 21.61 23.13
C LYS A 101 0.68 20.75 23.29
N VAL A 102 0.79 19.42 23.22
CA VAL A 102 -0.38 18.53 23.28
C VAL A 102 -1.00 18.40 24.67
N THR A 103 -0.24 18.73 25.73
CA THR A 103 -0.75 18.79 27.11
C THR A 103 -1.13 20.19 27.56
N ALA A 104 -0.96 21.22 26.74
CA ALA A 104 -1.45 22.57 27.06
C ALA A 104 -2.97 22.53 27.28
N PRO A 105 -3.54 23.26 28.25
CA PRO A 105 -4.93 23.06 28.68
C PRO A 105 -5.97 23.09 27.54
N GLU A 106 -5.85 24.05 26.62
CA GLU A 106 -6.76 24.17 25.46
C GLU A 106 -6.58 23.00 24.48
N ALA A 107 -5.34 22.68 24.12
CA ALA A 107 -5.03 21.56 23.23
C ALA A 107 -5.47 20.23 23.83
N ALA A 108 -5.21 20.01 25.12
CA ALA A 108 -5.59 18.81 25.84
C ALA A 108 -7.10 18.65 25.92
N ALA A 109 -7.85 19.74 26.10
CA ALA A 109 -9.31 19.73 26.07
C ALA A 109 -9.84 19.37 24.67
N GLN A 110 -9.27 19.96 23.62
CA GLN A 110 -9.63 19.68 22.23
C GLN A 110 -9.35 18.21 21.85
N ILE A 111 -8.17 17.71 22.24
CA ILE A 111 -7.79 16.31 22.05
C ILE A 111 -8.72 15.38 22.84
N ALA A 112 -9.03 15.72 24.08
CA ALA A 112 -9.92 14.91 24.92
C ALA A 112 -11.34 14.80 24.34
N GLU A 113 -11.90 15.92 23.87
CA GLU A 113 -13.23 15.94 23.26
C GLU A 113 -13.29 15.11 21.97
N ASP A 114 -12.24 15.17 21.16
CA ASP A 114 -12.12 14.37 19.94
C ASP A 114 -12.01 12.87 20.26
N GLU A 115 -11.10 12.50 21.16
CA GLU A 115 -10.88 11.12 21.61
C GLU A 115 -12.12 10.51 22.27
N GLU A 116 -12.94 11.30 22.97
CA GLU A 116 -14.16 10.81 23.63
C GLU A 116 -15.13 10.15 22.66
N ARG A 117 -15.09 10.48 21.37
CA ARG A 117 -16.02 9.93 20.39
C ARG A 117 -15.62 8.56 19.87
N PHE A 118 -14.33 8.19 19.96
CA PHE A 118 -13.84 6.98 19.29
C PHE A 118 -12.79 6.16 20.03
N PHE A 119 -12.08 6.75 20.98
CA PHE A 119 -10.89 6.19 21.59
C PHE A 119 -11.11 5.86 23.07
N ASP A 120 -10.74 4.66 23.50
CA ASP A 120 -10.86 4.25 24.90
C ASP A 120 -9.60 4.61 25.67
N ARG A 121 -9.55 5.87 26.13
CA ARG A 121 -8.41 6.44 26.88
C ARG A 121 -8.10 5.68 28.16
N LYS A 122 -9.05 4.93 28.74
CA LYS A 122 -8.82 4.17 29.98
C LYS A 122 -7.88 2.98 29.78
N MET A 123 -7.80 2.47 28.55
CA MET A 123 -6.96 1.33 28.17
C MET A 123 -5.68 1.76 27.46
N LEU A 124 -5.57 3.04 27.10
CA LEU A 124 -4.41 3.60 26.40
C LEU A 124 -3.13 3.33 27.20
N SER A 125 -2.16 2.71 26.54
CA SER A 125 -0.85 2.44 27.13
C SER A 125 0.23 3.06 26.25
N ILE A 126 1.13 3.82 26.87
CA ILE A 126 2.20 4.56 26.18
C ILE A 126 3.53 4.24 26.88
N ALA A 127 4.56 3.95 26.11
CA ALA A 127 5.90 3.66 26.63
C ALA A 127 6.99 4.27 25.75
N MET A 128 8.16 4.53 26.34
CA MET A 128 9.36 4.87 25.59
C MET A 128 10.00 3.59 25.04
N ILE A 129 10.42 3.62 23.78
CA ILE A 129 11.18 2.52 23.18
C ILE A 129 12.66 2.74 23.49
N GLY A 130 13.31 1.74 24.09
CA GLY A 130 14.74 1.76 24.42
C GLY A 130 15.62 1.50 23.20
N GLU A 131 15.79 0.22 22.84
CA GLU A 131 16.59 -0.20 21.68
C GLU A 131 15.68 -0.66 20.53
N VAL A 132 16.11 -0.38 19.29
CA VAL A 132 15.48 -0.94 18.09
C VAL A 132 16.53 -1.69 17.29
N VAL A 133 16.33 -3.00 17.18
CA VAL A 133 17.13 -3.87 16.31
C VAL A 133 16.21 -4.37 15.19
N GLU A 134 16.58 -4.12 13.95
CA GLU A 134 15.79 -4.52 12.77
C GLU A 134 16.67 -5.35 11.84
N THR A 135 16.14 -6.50 11.41
CA THR A 135 16.81 -7.37 10.42
C THR A 135 16.01 -7.33 9.13
N MET A 136 16.62 -6.81 8.07
CA MET A 136 16.04 -6.75 6.73
C MET A 136 16.67 -7.80 5.82
N LYS A 137 15.92 -8.26 4.81
CA LYS A 137 16.49 -9.06 3.71
C LYS A 137 17.65 -8.27 3.10
N SER A 138 18.78 -8.93 2.85
CA SER A 138 19.96 -8.23 2.33
C SER A 138 19.65 -7.58 0.97
N ALA A 139 20.19 -6.40 0.73
CA ALA A 139 20.02 -5.69 -0.53
C ALA A 139 20.49 -6.53 -1.75
N ALA A 140 21.47 -7.43 -1.54
CA ALA A 140 21.97 -8.35 -2.56
C ALA A 140 20.92 -9.40 -2.99
N GLU A 141 20.08 -9.86 -2.07
CA GLU A 141 18.98 -10.79 -2.39
C GLU A 141 17.78 -10.07 -3.01
N PHE A 142 17.57 -8.79 -2.67
CA PHE A 142 16.51 -7.97 -3.27
C PHE A 142 16.87 -7.49 -4.70
N GLY A 143 18.15 -7.23 -4.96
CA GLY A 143 18.66 -6.85 -6.29
C GLY A 143 18.52 -7.96 -7.34
N LYS A 144 18.85 -9.20 -6.98
CA LYS A 144 18.73 -10.37 -7.87
C LYS A 144 17.32 -10.57 -8.43
N GLU A 145 16.29 -10.29 -7.62
CA GLU A 145 14.89 -10.44 -8.03
C GLU A 145 14.46 -9.34 -9.01
N LYS A 146 14.94 -8.10 -8.79
CA LYS A 146 14.74 -6.99 -9.72
C LYS A 146 15.47 -7.20 -11.05
N ASP A 147 16.71 -7.69 -11.00
CA ASP A 147 17.51 -7.90 -12.21
C ASP A 147 16.97 -9.06 -13.04
N LYS A 148 16.52 -10.16 -12.40
CA LYS A 148 15.81 -11.25 -13.07
C LYS A 148 14.52 -10.79 -13.73
N MET A 149 13.76 -9.90 -13.08
CA MET A 149 12.55 -9.31 -13.67
C MET A 149 12.86 -8.42 -14.88
N LYS A 150 13.91 -7.59 -14.82
CA LYS A 150 14.35 -6.77 -15.96
C LYS A 150 14.81 -7.61 -17.14
N GLU A 151 15.56 -8.68 -16.88
CA GLU A 151 16.01 -9.62 -17.92
C GLU A 151 14.83 -10.29 -18.62
N ASN A 152 13.84 -10.77 -17.86
CA ASN A 152 12.62 -11.35 -18.42
C ASN A 152 11.84 -10.35 -19.30
N ILE A 153 11.74 -9.09 -18.86
CA ILE A 153 11.11 -8.01 -19.64
C ILE A 153 11.90 -7.74 -20.93
N ALA A 154 13.23 -7.65 -20.84
CA ALA A 154 14.08 -7.42 -22.01
C ALA A 154 13.95 -8.55 -23.05
N ILE A 155 13.93 -9.81 -22.60
CA ILE A 155 13.71 -10.98 -23.46
C ILE A 155 12.34 -10.89 -24.14
N ALA A 156 11.28 -10.57 -23.39
CA ALA A 156 9.94 -10.42 -23.96
C ALA A 156 9.86 -9.34 -25.04
N VAL A 157 10.51 -8.18 -24.82
CA VAL A 157 10.54 -7.08 -25.80
C VAL A 157 11.27 -7.50 -27.09
N ILE A 158 12.41 -8.17 -26.98
CA ILE A 158 13.17 -8.66 -28.14
C ILE A 158 12.33 -9.62 -28.97
N ILE A 159 11.64 -10.56 -28.32
CA ILE A 159 10.76 -11.53 -28.98
C ILE A 159 9.65 -10.81 -29.74
N ILE A 160 8.97 -9.84 -29.12
CA ILE A 160 7.90 -9.07 -29.76
C ILE A 160 8.41 -8.32 -31.00
N VAL A 161 9.58 -7.67 -30.90
CA VAL A 161 10.17 -6.93 -32.02
C VAL A 161 10.52 -7.86 -33.18
N LEU A 162 11.09 -9.05 -32.91
CA LEU A 162 11.39 -10.04 -33.95
C LEU A 162 10.12 -10.52 -34.67
N PHE A 163 9.04 -10.78 -33.95
CA PHE A 163 7.75 -11.15 -34.57
C PHE A 163 7.20 -10.04 -35.47
N ILE A 164 7.31 -8.78 -35.05
CA ILE A 164 6.88 -7.62 -35.87
C ILE A 164 7.71 -7.54 -37.15
N ILE A 165 9.03 -7.68 -37.06
CA ILE A 165 9.91 -7.65 -38.24
C ILE A 165 9.56 -8.78 -39.21
N LEU A 166 9.34 -10.01 -38.71
CA LEU A 166 8.95 -11.16 -39.53
C LEU A 166 7.58 -10.96 -40.19
N ALA A 167 6.61 -10.38 -39.47
CA ALA A 167 5.30 -10.05 -40.02
C ALA A 167 5.39 -9.01 -41.13
N ILE A 168 6.20 -7.95 -40.94
CA ILE A 168 6.46 -6.93 -41.95
C ILE A 168 7.13 -7.54 -43.19
N ALA A 169 8.19 -8.34 -42.99
CA ALA A 169 8.88 -9.01 -44.10
C ALA A 169 7.93 -9.96 -44.86
N GLY A 170 7.11 -10.73 -44.14
CA GLY A 170 6.09 -11.60 -44.73
C GLY A 170 5.06 -10.81 -45.54
N TYR A 171 4.61 -9.66 -45.04
CA TYR A 171 3.71 -8.76 -45.76
C TYR A 171 4.35 -8.19 -47.03
N PHE A 172 5.62 -7.79 -46.99
CA PHE A 172 6.37 -7.33 -48.17
C PHE A 172 6.53 -8.45 -49.21
N ILE A 173 6.86 -9.67 -48.79
CA ILE A 173 6.96 -10.81 -49.72
C ILE A 173 5.60 -11.13 -50.33
N HIS A 174 4.53 -11.13 -49.53
CA HIS A 174 3.17 -11.36 -50.00
C HIS A 174 2.74 -10.31 -51.02
N THR A 175 2.94 -9.02 -50.72
CA THR A 175 2.58 -7.91 -51.62
C THR A 175 3.40 -7.94 -52.91
N MET A 176 4.70 -8.27 -52.86
CA MET A 176 5.51 -8.45 -54.07
C MET A 176 5.02 -9.62 -54.92
N LYS A 177 4.74 -10.78 -54.33
CA LYS A 177 4.17 -11.94 -55.05
C LYS A 177 2.82 -11.60 -55.68
N ASN A 178 1.94 -10.90 -54.96
CA ASN A 178 0.63 -10.49 -55.47
C ASN A 178 0.77 -9.49 -56.63
N ARG A 179 1.70 -8.54 -56.56
CA ARG A 179 1.97 -7.57 -57.64
C ARG A 179 2.50 -8.25 -58.90
N ILE A 180 3.41 -9.21 -58.76
CA ILE A 180 3.92 -10.02 -59.88
C ILE A 180 2.79 -10.85 -60.51
N ALA A 181 1.94 -11.48 -59.70
CA ALA A 181 0.79 -12.24 -60.20
C ALA A 181 -0.20 -11.35 -60.98
N HIS A 182 -0.51 -10.15 -60.47
CA HIS A 182 -1.35 -9.18 -61.17
C HIS A 182 -0.72 -8.65 -62.46
N SER A 183 0.59 -8.41 -62.47
CA SER A 183 1.32 -8.00 -63.68
C SER A 183 1.31 -9.10 -64.75
N ARG A 184 1.51 -10.35 -64.35
CA ARG A 184 1.50 -11.50 -65.26
C ARG A 184 0.10 -11.74 -65.83
N LYS A 185 -0.95 -11.59 -65.01
CA LYS A 185 -2.34 -11.71 -65.46
C LYS A 185 -2.70 -10.59 -66.45
N ARG A 186 -2.33 -9.33 -66.18
CA ARG A 186 -2.52 -8.22 -67.13
C ARG A 186 -1.82 -8.44 -68.46
N ALA A 187 -0.57 -8.92 -68.45
CA ALA A 187 0.16 -9.19 -69.69
C ALA A 187 -0.49 -10.29 -70.54
N VAL A 188 -1.03 -11.34 -69.89
CA VAL A 188 -1.78 -12.40 -70.59
C VAL A 188 -3.13 -11.89 -71.11
N ASP A 189 -3.84 -11.06 -70.34
CA ASP A 189 -5.11 -10.47 -70.77
C ASP A 189 -4.90 -9.49 -71.95
N GLU A 190 -3.82 -8.69 -71.97
CA GLU A 190 -3.43 -7.82 -73.10
C GLU A 190 -2.99 -8.61 -74.34
N GLU A 191 -2.27 -9.72 -74.18
CA GLU A 191 -1.88 -10.59 -75.29
C GLU A 191 -3.09 -11.34 -75.88
N SER A 192 -4.09 -11.68 -75.06
CA SER A 192 -5.36 -12.27 -75.53
C SER A 192 -6.34 -11.25 -76.13
N GLY A 193 -6.20 -9.96 -75.77
CA GLY A 193 -7.05 -8.87 -76.27
C GLY A 193 -6.56 -8.22 -77.57
N GLY A 194 -5.32 -8.51 -78.00
CA GLY A 194 -4.70 -7.95 -79.21
C GLY A 194 -4.99 -8.71 -80.51
N GLU A 195 -5.72 -9.83 -80.47
CA GLU A 195 -6.10 -10.60 -81.68
C GLU A 195 -7.51 -10.27 -82.22
N ALA A 196 -8.11 -9.14 -81.82
CA ALA A 196 -9.41 -8.69 -82.32
C ALA A 196 -9.39 -7.21 -82.74
N GLU A 197 -8.74 -6.91 -83.87
CA GLU A 197 -8.97 -5.83 -84.86
C GLU A 197 -7.71 -5.82 -85.75
N GLY A 198 -7.75 -6.11 -87.06
CA GLY A 198 -8.71 -5.66 -88.05
C GLY A 198 -8.03 -4.62 -88.93
#